data_AF-A0A6L6PLR3-F1
#
_entry.id   AF-A0A6L6PLR3-F1
#
_cell.length_a   1.000
_cell.length_b   1.000
_cell.length_c   1.000
_cell.angle_alpha   90.00
_cell.angle_beta   90.00
_cell.angle_gamma   90.00
#
_symmetry.space_group_name_H-M   'P 1'
#
loop_
_entity.id
_entity.type
_entity.pdbx_description
1 polymer ?
#
loop_
_entity_poly.entity_id
_entity_poly.type
_entity_poly.pdbx_seq_one_letter_code
_entity_poly.pdbx_strand_id
1 'polypeptide(L)'
;MEFEKKEKSQSHAFVFFDAGPPYCQLGWSRYREFNDLILAALGDSEQAGVTVYLHEHEFPHIEGCFVWCFSFFQADPGIRETLSKRLQARIESIMSQFAELRDSMVLRNHSDEFDMTPDFARYYVSLVDLADKELLPVYPSRAKKSYDKPDLDLDVFKKEITVEEFKAQIGEHLSHSSIAHIKYLLAPDGFFSTVHRPNKYLREELIPAFYFMLRRRIPDAATMKFGLEKGEIDVKIKLPNEVSMSLEITSALPEGDHLLFSIVNQGWQGDLPVKTRHELKKANDSLAGKVVAAIAKKQEKTYPANATLLVVIPPEYLYQGEEYILNEMLNEVRSRLSEGKRSFCEVVALCNGKIYTVF
;
A
#
# COMPACT_ATOMS: atom_id res chain seq x y z
N MET A 1 11.32 3.88 -35.63
CA MET A 1 9.96 4.00 -35.06
C MET A 1 9.97 4.96 -33.87
N GLU A 2 8.82 5.42 -33.37
CA GLU A 2 8.74 6.31 -32.20
C GLU A 2 9.30 5.67 -30.93
N PHE A 3 9.02 4.37 -30.73
CA PHE A 3 9.54 3.56 -29.62
C PHE A 3 11.07 3.60 -29.53
N GLU A 4 11.78 3.22 -30.60
CA GLU A 4 13.26 3.22 -30.66
C GLU A 4 13.86 4.60 -30.37
N LYS A 5 13.16 5.69 -30.71
CA LYS A 5 13.62 7.05 -30.40
C LYS A 5 13.51 7.34 -28.91
N LYS A 6 12.40 6.92 -28.28
CA LYS A 6 12.21 7.02 -26.84
C LYS A 6 13.22 6.15 -26.11
N GLU A 7 13.34 4.88 -26.47
CA GLU A 7 14.24 3.91 -25.84
C GLU A 7 15.71 4.38 -25.83
N LYS A 8 16.15 5.04 -26.91
CA LYS A 8 17.51 5.56 -27.07
C LYS A 8 17.91 6.65 -26.06
N SER A 9 17.00 7.24 -25.30
CA SER A 9 17.33 8.20 -24.23
C SER A 9 17.16 7.61 -22.84
N GLN A 10 16.88 6.32 -22.72
CA GLN A 10 16.53 5.66 -21.46
C GLN A 10 17.53 4.55 -21.16
N SER A 11 17.76 4.33 -19.86
CA SER A 11 18.49 3.19 -19.35
C SER A 11 17.65 2.52 -18.28
N HIS A 12 17.50 1.20 -18.40
CA HIS A 12 16.83 0.36 -17.42
C HIS A 12 17.77 -0.79 -17.03
N ALA A 13 17.98 -0.94 -15.72
CA ALA A 13 18.61 -2.12 -15.14
C ALA A 13 17.60 -2.88 -14.30
N PHE A 14 17.60 -4.21 -14.40
CA PHE A 14 16.63 -5.10 -13.80
C PHE A 14 17.30 -6.09 -12.88
N VAL A 15 16.71 -6.29 -11.70
CA VAL A 15 17.14 -7.29 -10.72
C VAL A 15 15.95 -8.18 -10.42
N PHE A 16 16.10 -9.48 -10.65
CA PHE A 16 15.04 -10.46 -10.47
C PHE A 16 15.11 -11.09 -9.09
N PHE A 17 13.95 -11.21 -8.46
CA PHE A 17 13.71 -11.93 -7.22
C PHE A 17 12.62 -12.97 -7.48
N ASP A 18 12.86 -14.20 -7.09
CA ASP A 18 12.02 -15.37 -7.34
C ASP A 18 11.20 -15.82 -6.12
N ALA A 19 11.32 -15.11 -5.01
CA ALA A 19 10.65 -15.42 -3.74
C ALA A 19 10.13 -14.16 -3.05
N GLY A 20 9.42 -13.34 -3.82
CA GLY A 20 8.84 -12.08 -3.37
C GLY A 20 9.78 -10.88 -3.48
N PRO A 21 9.36 -9.71 -2.96
CA PRO A 21 10.25 -8.57 -2.78
C PRO A 21 11.44 -8.91 -1.88
N PRO A 22 12.55 -8.14 -1.92
CA PRO A 22 13.79 -8.54 -1.25
C PRO A 22 13.68 -8.73 0.26
N TYR A 23 12.76 -8.02 0.93
CA TYR A 23 12.50 -8.23 2.35
C TYR A 23 11.93 -9.62 2.69
N CYS A 24 11.32 -10.33 1.73
CA CYS A 24 10.86 -11.71 1.95
C CYS A 24 12.03 -12.70 2.00
N GLN A 25 13.13 -12.41 1.31
CA GLN A 25 14.34 -13.25 1.30
C GLN A 25 15.32 -12.84 2.42
N LEU A 26 15.50 -11.54 2.63
CA LEU A 26 16.46 -10.97 3.58
C LEU A 26 15.93 -10.87 5.00
N GLY A 27 14.61 -10.79 5.17
CA GLY A 27 13.97 -10.26 6.37
C GLY A 27 14.18 -8.75 6.51
N TRP A 28 13.30 -8.07 7.26
CA TRP A 28 13.32 -6.60 7.33
C TRP A 28 14.60 -5.97 7.89
N SER A 29 15.29 -6.62 8.84
CA SER A 29 16.51 -6.05 9.40
C SER A 29 17.61 -5.93 8.35
N ARG A 30 17.89 -7.02 7.62
CA ARG A 30 18.90 -7.03 6.56
C ARG A 30 18.42 -6.26 5.34
N TYR A 31 17.13 -6.28 5.04
CA TYR A 31 16.54 -5.47 3.97
C TYR A 31 16.80 -3.98 4.17
N ARG A 32 16.67 -3.44 5.40
CA ARG A 32 17.00 -2.04 5.67
C ARG A 32 18.45 -1.72 5.32
N GLU A 33 19.38 -2.55 5.77
CA GLU A 33 20.81 -2.40 5.46
C GLU A 33 21.06 -2.45 3.94
N PHE A 34 20.45 -3.41 3.25
CA PHE A 34 20.53 -3.54 1.80
C PHE A 34 19.96 -2.32 1.08
N ASN A 35 18.77 -1.88 1.48
CA ASN A 35 18.08 -0.75 0.86
C ASN A 35 18.83 0.57 1.11
N ASP A 36 19.42 0.77 2.30
CA ASP A 36 20.24 1.95 2.60
C ASP A 36 21.48 2.01 1.70
N LEU A 37 22.14 0.88 1.47
CA LEU A 37 23.28 0.79 0.53
C LEU A 37 22.85 1.11 -0.91
N ILE A 38 21.70 0.57 -1.34
CA ILE A 38 21.13 0.85 -2.66
C ILE A 38 20.83 2.35 -2.79
N LEU A 39 20.09 2.94 -1.84
CA LEU A 39 19.73 4.37 -1.87
C LEU A 39 20.97 5.27 -1.87
N ALA A 40 22.02 4.93 -1.10
CA ALA A 40 23.29 5.65 -1.14
C ALA A 40 23.94 5.58 -2.54
N ALA A 41 23.93 4.40 -3.18
CA ALA A 41 24.45 4.25 -4.53
C ALA A 41 23.65 5.05 -5.58
N LEU A 42 22.34 5.21 -5.39
CA LEU A 42 21.50 6.06 -6.25
C LEU A 42 21.76 7.56 -6.02
N GLY A 43 21.97 7.98 -4.77
CA GLY A 43 22.30 9.37 -4.43
C GLY A 43 23.61 9.86 -5.07
N ASP A 44 24.61 8.99 -5.20
CA ASP A 44 25.82 9.29 -5.96
C ASP A 44 25.56 9.55 -7.46
N SER A 45 24.58 8.86 -8.04
CA SER A 45 24.19 9.09 -9.44
C SER A 45 23.49 10.44 -9.60
N GLU A 46 22.72 10.88 -8.61
CA GLU A 46 22.12 12.21 -8.57
C GLU A 46 23.18 13.31 -8.52
N GLN A 47 24.26 13.11 -7.76
CA GLN A 47 25.40 14.03 -7.74
C GLN A 47 26.10 14.14 -9.10
N ALA A 48 26.00 13.11 -9.95
CA ALA A 48 26.48 13.12 -11.33
C ALA A 48 25.47 13.76 -12.31
N GLY A 49 24.38 14.36 -11.81
CA GLY A 49 23.38 15.09 -12.60
C GLY A 49 22.26 14.22 -13.17
N VAL A 50 22.08 12.99 -12.66
CA VAL A 50 21.04 12.06 -13.15
C VAL A 50 20.27 11.44 -11.99
N THR A 51 18.96 11.66 -11.97
CA THR A 51 18.05 10.99 -11.04
C THR A 51 17.76 9.57 -11.50
N VAL A 52 17.99 8.60 -10.61
CA VAL A 52 17.66 7.19 -10.84
C VAL A 52 16.37 6.85 -10.11
N TYR A 53 15.36 6.43 -10.86
CA TYR A 53 14.06 6.01 -10.37
C TYR A 53 14.10 4.50 -10.09
N LEU A 54 14.14 4.13 -8.82
CA LEU A 54 13.97 2.75 -8.36
C LEU A 54 12.48 2.43 -8.18
N HIS A 55 11.97 1.46 -8.94
CA HIS A 55 10.61 0.95 -8.79
C HIS A 55 10.60 -0.57 -8.85
N GLU A 56 9.45 -1.17 -8.56
CA GLU A 56 9.30 -2.62 -8.58
C GLU A 56 8.05 -3.05 -9.35
N HIS A 57 8.10 -4.27 -9.87
CA HIS A 57 7.03 -4.90 -10.61
C HIS A 57 6.91 -6.37 -10.23
N GLU A 58 5.70 -6.80 -9.92
CA GLU A 58 5.33 -8.20 -9.73
C GLU A 58 4.86 -8.78 -11.06
N PHE A 59 5.33 -9.98 -11.42
CA PHE A 59 4.80 -10.73 -12.56
C PHE A 59 3.59 -11.56 -12.12
N PRO A 60 2.35 -11.17 -12.43
CA PRO A 60 1.15 -11.83 -11.91
C PRO A 60 0.99 -13.29 -12.39
N HIS A 61 1.72 -13.70 -13.42
CA HIS A 61 1.68 -15.05 -13.97
C HIS A 61 2.79 -15.96 -13.45
N ILE A 62 3.70 -15.44 -12.63
CA ILE A 62 4.83 -16.17 -12.04
C ILE A 62 4.82 -15.88 -10.53
N GLU A 63 4.30 -16.84 -9.76
CA GLU A 63 4.18 -16.72 -8.30
C GLU A 63 5.50 -16.31 -7.65
N GLY A 64 5.47 -15.29 -6.80
CA GLY A 64 6.65 -14.79 -6.10
C GLY A 64 7.70 -14.10 -6.98
N CYS A 65 7.46 -13.88 -8.28
CA CYS A 65 8.44 -13.23 -9.14
C CYS A 65 8.30 -11.71 -9.14
N PHE A 66 9.34 -11.04 -8.65
CA PHE A 66 9.45 -9.59 -8.58
C PHE A 66 10.68 -9.11 -9.34
N VAL A 67 10.57 -7.93 -9.95
CA VAL A 67 11.71 -7.23 -10.53
C VAL A 67 11.83 -5.86 -9.90
N TRP A 68 13.02 -5.56 -9.40
CA TRP A 68 13.43 -4.18 -9.19
C TRP A 68 13.98 -3.61 -10.49
N CYS A 69 13.50 -2.43 -10.85
CA CYS A 69 13.93 -1.71 -12.03
C CYS A 69 14.53 -0.36 -11.62
N PHE A 70 15.74 -0.12 -12.10
CA PHE A 70 16.48 1.12 -11.95
C PHE A 70 16.45 1.86 -13.28
N SER A 71 15.62 2.90 -13.35
CA SER A 71 15.41 3.67 -14.58
C SER A 71 16.05 5.05 -14.49
N PHE A 72 16.73 5.50 -15.53
CA PHE A 72 17.12 6.91 -15.66
C PHE A 72 17.10 7.38 -17.12
N PHE A 73 17.10 8.70 -17.30
CA PHE A 73 16.96 9.34 -18.60
C PHE A 73 18.20 10.18 -18.94
N GLN A 74 18.86 9.83 -20.04
CA GLN A 74 20.06 10.50 -20.51
C GLN A 74 20.10 10.46 -22.04
N ALA A 75 20.06 11.63 -22.66
CA ALA A 75 19.99 11.77 -24.12
C ALA A 75 21.33 11.44 -24.80
N ASP A 76 22.47 11.67 -24.13
CA ASP A 76 23.79 11.31 -24.65
C ASP A 76 24.06 9.80 -24.46
N PRO A 77 24.21 9.00 -25.54
CA PRO A 77 24.40 7.55 -25.44
C PRO A 77 25.70 7.15 -24.71
N GLY A 78 26.77 7.93 -24.84
CA GLY A 78 28.06 7.64 -24.23
C GLY A 78 28.04 7.89 -22.71
N ILE A 79 27.43 8.99 -22.29
CA ILE A 79 27.20 9.28 -20.87
C ILE A 79 26.25 8.24 -20.28
N ARG A 80 25.14 7.94 -20.98
CA ARG A 80 24.18 6.93 -20.55
C ARG A 80 24.86 5.58 -20.31
N GLU A 81 25.59 5.06 -21.30
CA GLU A 81 26.23 3.74 -21.18
C GLU A 81 27.25 3.69 -20.04
N THR A 82 28.01 4.77 -19.85
CA THR A 82 28.96 4.90 -18.74
C THR A 82 28.25 4.85 -17.39
N LEU A 83 27.15 5.59 -17.24
CA LEU A 83 26.34 5.60 -16.02
C LEU A 83 25.66 4.25 -15.78
N SER A 84 25.12 3.62 -16.83
CA SER A 84 24.48 2.30 -16.74
C SER A 84 25.45 1.23 -16.25
N LYS A 85 26.66 1.16 -16.80
CA LYS A 85 27.70 0.20 -16.35
C LYS A 85 28.14 0.46 -14.92
N ARG A 86 28.33 1.73 -14.55
CA ARG A 86 28.71 2.12 -13.18
C ARG A 86 27.62 1.75 -12.17
N LEU A 87 26.36 1.99 -12.53
CA LEU A 87 25.21 1.63 -11.69
C LEU A 87 25.10 0.11 -11.53
N GLN A 88 25.20 -0.65 -12.63
CA GLN A 88 25.22 -2.12 -12.60
C GLN A 88 26.30 -2.66 -11.66
N ALA A 89 27.56 -2.28 -11.87
CA ALA A 89 28.68 -2.79 -11.07
C ALA A 89 28.52 -2.46 -9.56
N ARG A 90 27.89 -1.32 -9.23
CA ARG A 90 27.58 -0.95 -7.85
C ARG A 90 26.47 -1.80 -7.26
N ILE A 91 25.39 -2.01 -7.99
CA ILE A 91 24.28 -2.86 -7.55
C ILE A 91 24.80 -4.29 -7.33
N GLU A 92 25.52 -4.86 -8.29
CA GLU A 92 26.13 -6.19 -8.18
C GLU A 92 27.06 -6.30 -6.96
N SER A 93 27.90 -5.28 -6.74
CA SER A 93 28.78 -5.21 -5.57
C SER A 93 28.00 -5.18 -4.25
N ILE A 94 26.92 -4.41 -4.17
CA ILE A 94 26.05 -4.39 -2.98
C ILE A 94 25.40 -5.75 -2.79
N MET A 95 24.80 -6.32 -3.84
CA MET A 95 24.12 -7.62 -3.77
C MET A 95 25.06 -8.74 -3.32
N SER A 96 26.32 -8.73 -3.77
CA SER A 96 27.33 -9.73 -3.36
C SER A 96 27.63 -9.76 -1.85
N GLN A 97 27.30 -8.68 -1.12
CA GLN A 97 27.46 -8.60 0.34
C GLN A 97 26.35 -9.38 1.09
N PHE A 98 25.25 -9.69 0.42
CA PHE A 98 24.12 -10.44 0.96
C PHE A 98 24.13 -11.84 0.35
N ALA A 99 24.38 -12.85 1.18
CA ALA A 99 24.52 -14.24 0.71
C ALA A 99 23.27 -14.74 0.00
N GLU A 100 22.11 -14.27 0.46
CA GLU A 100 20.78 -14.55 -0.05
C GLU A 100 20.57 -14.03 -1.49
N LEU A 101 21.32 -13.00 -1.90
CA LEU A 101 21.17 -12.34 -3.21
C LEU A 101 22.34 -12.58 -4.16
N ARG A 102 23.28 -13.47 -3.79
CA ARG A 102 24.54 -13.63 -4.53
C ARG A 102 24.36 -14.13 -5.96
N ASP A 103 23.33 -14.94 -6.19
CA ASP A 103 23.05 -15.55 -7.50
C ASP A 103 22.10 -14.68 -8.36
N SER A 104 21.61 -13.57 -7.82
CA SER A 104 20.76 -12.65 -8.56
C SER A 104 21.58 -11.88 -9.59
N MET A 105 21.08 -11.84 -10.83
CA MET A 105 21.72 -11.15 -11.94
C MET A 105 21.12 -9.75 -12.16
N VAL A 106 21.98 -8.80 -12.53
CA VAL A 106 21.55 -7.46 -12.96
C VAL A 106 21.58 -7.40 -14.50
N LEU A 107 20.41 -7.31 -15.13
CA LEU A 107 20.28 -7.22 -16.59
C LEU A 107 20.08 -5.76 -17.03
N ARG A 108 20.68 -5.36 -18.15
CA ARG A 108 20.50 -4.01 -18.72
C ARG A 108 19.84 -4.06 -20.08
N ASN A 109 18.95 -3.13 -20.37
CA ASN A 109 18.23 -3.13 -21.65
C ASN A 109 19.11 -2.89 -22.90
N HIS A 110 20.33 -2.35 -22.74
CA HIS A 110 21.29 -2.12 -23.83
C HIS A 110 22.48 -3.12 -23.83
N SER A 111 22.40 -4.22 -23.08
CA SER A 111 23.44 -5.26 -23.10
C SER A 111 23.10 -6.38 -24.09
N ASP A 112 24.12 -7.05 -24.62
CA ASP A 112 23.95 -8.21 -25.52
C ASP A 112 23.24 -9.39 -24.85
N GLU A 113 23.24 -9.44 -23.52
CA GLU A 113 22.59 -10.48 -22.70
C GLU A 113 21.12 -10.18 -22.41
N PHE A 114 20.58 -9.07 -22.94
CA PHE A 114 19.19 -8.68 -22.71
C PHE A 114 18.25 -9.50 -23.58
N ASP A 115 17.56 -10.46 -22.98
CA ASP A 115 16.48 -11.21 -23.61
C ASP A 115 15.15 -10.95 -22.89
N MET A 116 14.05 -10.99 -23.65
CA MET A 116 12.72 -10.67 -23.16
C MET A 116 11.79 -11.87 -23.28
N THR A 117 11.31 -12.37 -22.15
CA THR A 117 10.11 -13.22 -22.14
C THR A 117 8.89 -12.39 -22.58
N PRO A 118 7.83 -13.00 -23.13
CA PRO A 118 6.63 -12.26 -23.54
C PRO A 118 6.01 -11.38 -22.43
N ASP A 119 5.99 -11.88 -21.20
CA ASP A 119 5.47 -11.13 -20.04
C ASP A 119 6.37 -9.94 -19.68
N PHE A 120 7.69 -10.15 -19.72
CA PHE A 120 8.66 -9.09 -19.49
C PHE A 120 8.63 -8.03 -20.59
N ALA A 121 8.40 -8.42 -21.85
CA ALA A 121 8.30 -7.51 -22.98
C ALA A 121 7.15 -6.52 -22.81
N ARG A 122 5.98 -6.96 -22.32
CA ARG A 122 4.84 -6.05 -22.05
C ARG A 122 5.20 -4.99 -21.01
N TYR A 123 5.79 -5.43 -19.90
CA TYR A 123 6.26 -4.52 -18.86
C TYR A 123 7.31 -3.54 -19.42
N TYR A 124 8.31 -4.04 -20.13
CA TYR A 124 9.37 -3.23 -20.73
C TYR A 124 8.84 -2.17 -21.70
N VAL A 125 7.91 -2.54 -22.58
CA VAL A 125 7.27 -1.60 -23.51
C VAL A 125 6.57 -0.47 -22.75
N SER A 126 5.87 -0.79 -21.66
CA SER A 126 5.22 0.23 -20.81
C SER A 126 6.22 1.21 -20.21
N LEU A 127 7.43 0.76 -19.83
CA LEU A 127 8.48 1.62 -19.28
C LEU A 127 8.93 2.65 -20.32
N VAL A 128 9.20 2.18 -21.55
CA VAL A 128 9.69 3.01 -22.63
C VAL A 128 8.63 4.02 -23.09
N ASP A 129 7.38 3.56 -23.23
CA ASP A 129 6.30 4.38 -23.78
C ASP A 129 5.81 5.46 -22.80
N LEU A 130 5.85 5.18 -21.51
CA LEU A 130 5.36 6.06 -20.45
C LEU A 130 6.47 6.86 -19.75
N ALA A 131 7.73 6.73 -20.18
CA ALA A 131 8.88 7.39 -19.56
C ALA A 131 8.76 8.92 -19.43
N ASP A 132 8.18 9.58 -20.45
CA ASP A 132 7.99 11.02 -20.51
C ASP A 132 6.72 11.50 -19.81
N LYS A 133 5.90 10.57 -19.30
CA LYS A 133 4.61 10.87 -18.67
C LYS A 133 4.77 11.13 -17.18
N GLU A 134 3.94 12.01 -16.69
CA GLU A 134 3.79 12.29 -15.27
C GLU A 134 2.30 12.38 -14.97
N LEU A 135 1.87 11.64 -13.96
CA LEU A 135 0.49 11.66 -13.50
C LEU A 135 0.41 12.62 -12.31
N LEU A 136 -0.41 13.67 -12.48
CA LEU A 136 -0.69 14.60 -11.40
C LEU A 136 -1.97 14.19 -10.68
N PRO A 137 -2.07 14.40 -9.35
CA PRO A 137 -3.29 14.12 -8.63
C PRO A 137 -4.47 14.95 -9.16
N VAL A 138 -5.62 14.31 -9.29
CA VAL A 138 -6.88 14.99 -9.64
C VAL A 138 -7.67 15.25 -8.37
N TYR A 139 -7.90 16.52 -8.05
CA TYR A 139 -8.65 16.91 -6.86
C TYR A 139 -10.15 16.99 -7.18
N PRO A 140 -10.99 16.16 -6.54
CA PRO A 140 -12.43 16.20 -6.76
C PRO A 140 -13.08 17.52 -6.36
N SER A 141 -14.05 17.97 -7.15
CA SER A 141 -14.87 19.14 -6.83
C SER A 141 -15.75 18.86 -5.60
N ARG A 142 -15.88 19.84 -4.70
CA ARG A 142 -16.76 19.75 -3.53
C ARG A 142 -18.23 20.07 -3.84
N ALA A 143 -18.52 20.64 -5.02
CA ALA A 143 -19.80 21.28 -5.29
C ALA A 143 -20.89 20.33 -5.84
N LYS A 144 -20.52 19.27 -6.56
CA LYS A 144 -21.45 18.32 -7.16
C LYS A 144 -20.85 16.92 -7.17
N LYS A 145 -21.66 15.94 -6.80
CA LYS A 145 -21.28 14.53 -6.92
C LYS A 145 -21.21 14.11 -8.38
N SER A 146 -20.24 13.27 -8.73
CA SER A 146 -20.13 12.67 -10.06
C SER A 146 -20.84 11.31 -10.19
N TYR A 147 -21.42 10.80 -9.09
CA TYR A 147 -22.08 9.50 -9.01
C TYR A 147 -23.47 9.59 -8.38
N ASP A 148 -24.32 8.62 -8.71
CA ASP A 148 -25.73 8.56 -8.31
C ASP A 148 -25.98 7.69 -7.05
N LYS A 149 -24.97 6.94 -6.58
CA LYS A 149 -25.12 6.11 -5.37
C LYS A 149 -25.41 7.00 -4.15
N PRO A 150 -26.50 6.75 -3.40
CA PRO A 150 -26.78 7.49 -2.17
C PRO A 150 -25.67 7.32 -1.13
N ASP A 151 -25.43 8.38 -0.37
CA ASP A 151 -24.54 8.28 0.80
C ASP A 151 -25.16 7.38 1.86
N LEU A 152 -24.29 6.77 2.66
CA LEU A 152 -24.73 6.13 3.89
C LEU A 152 -25.26 7.18 4.88
N ASP A 153 -26.45 6.93 5.43
CA ASP A 153 -27.02 7.78 6.48
C ASP A 153 -26.27 7.58 7.80
N LEU A 154 -25.46 8.57 8.18
CA LEU A 154 -24.69 8.53 9.42
C LEU A 154 -25.55 8.76 10.67
N ASP A 155 -26.76 9.32 10.54
CA ASP A 155 -27.61 9.61 11.69
C ASP A 155 -28.07 8.32 12.40
N VAL A 156 -28.17 7.23 11.65
CA VAL A 156 -28.50 5.91 12.20
C VAL A 156 -27.47 5.42 13.22
N PHE A 157 -26.20 5.78 13.04
CA PHE A 157 -25.09 5.38 13.92
C PHE A 157 -24.85 6.33 15.10
N LYS A 158 -25.60 7.44 15.20
CA LYS A 158 -25.53 8.35 16.35
C LYS A 158 -26.20 7.79 17.60
N LYS A 159 -27.14 6.86 17.42
CA LYS A 159 -27.83 6.12 18.49
C LYS A 159 -27.17 4.77 18.73
N GLU A 160 -27.51 4.16 19.86
CA GLU A 160 -27.18 2.77 20.12
C GLU A 160 -28.01 1.88 19.18
N ILE A 161 -27.35 0.90 18.56
CA ILE A 161 -27.94 -0.06 17.61
C ILE A 161 -27.47 -1.47 17.95
N THR A 162 -28.19 -2.48 17.47
CA THR A 162 -27.73 -3.87 17.56
C THR A 162 -26.65 -4.17 16.53
N VAL A 163 -25.82 -5.18 16.82
CA VAL A 163 -24.84 -5.69 15.86
C VAL A 163 -25.52 -6.28 14.62
N GLU A 164 -26.71 -6.86 14.77
CA GLU A 164 -27.54 -7.33 13.65
C GLU A 164 -27.89 -6.18 12.69
N GLU A 165 -28.49 -5.12 13.21
CA GLU A 165 -28.88 -3.93 12.44
C GLU A 165 -27.67 -3.31 11.73
N PHE A 166 -26.54 -3.21 12.44
CA PHE A 166 -25.31 -2.69 11.88
C PHE A 166 -24.80 -3.55 10.71
N LYS A 167 -24.71 -4.88 10.90
CA LYS A 167 -24.26 -5.80 9.85
C LYS A 167 -25.17 -5.74 8.63
N ALA A 168 -26.48 -5.66 8.82
CA ALA A 168 -27.45 -5.55 7.74
C ALA A 168 -27.24 -4.26 6.93
N GLN A 169 -27.12 -3.11 7.59
CA GLN A 169 -26.96 -1.81 6.91
C GLN A 169 -25.64 -1.70 6.14
N ILE A 170 -24.52 -2.12 6.75
CA ILE A 170 -23.22 -2.10 6.07
C ILE A 170 -23.18 -3.15 4.96
N GLY A 171 -23.68 -4.35 5.23
CA GLY A 171 -23.78 -5.42 4.24
C GLY A 171 -24.58 -5.00 3.02
N GLU A 172 -25.76 -4.40 3.21
CA GLU A 172 -26.58 -3.85 2.13
C GLU A 172 -25.81 -2.80 1.32
N HIS A 173 -25.19 -1.83 1.99
CA HIS A 173 -24.44 -0.76 1.32
C HIS A 173 -23.27 -1.28 0.46
N LEU A 174 -22.61 -2.37 0.91
CA LEU A 174 -21.51 -3.04 0.21
C LEU A 174 -21.99 -4.02 -0.88
N SER A 175 -23.19 -4.60 -0.77
CA SER A 175 -23.66 -5.74 -1.56
C SER A 175 -24.01 -5.47 -3.04
N HIS A 176 -23.78 -4.26 -3.56
CA HIS A 176 -24.34 -3.88 -4.86
C HIS A 176 -23.33 -3.95 -5.99
N SER A 177 -23.40 -4.98 -6.83
CA SER A 177 -22.71 -5.02 -8.13
C SER A 177 -23.51 -4.28 -9.23
N SER A 178 -23.94 -3.04 -8.95
CA SER A 178 -24.66 -2.21 -9.91
C SER A 178 -23.74 -1.26 -10.66
N ILE A 179 -24.16 -0.80 -11.83
CA ILE A 179 -23.43 0.25 -12.58
C ILE A 179 -23.22 1.50 -11.70
N ALA A 180 -24.22 1.85 -10.87
CA ALA A 180 -24.10 2.98 -9.94
C ALA A 180 -23.02 2.75 -8.88
N HIS A 181 -22.84 1.52 -8.39
CA HIS A 181 -21.77 1.19 -7.46
C HIS A 181 -20.40 1.21 -8.13
N ILE A 182 -20.27 0.67 -9.35
CA ILE A 182 -19.02 0.74 -10.13
C ILE A 182 -18.65 2.21 -10.37
N LYS A 183 -19.59 3.04 -10.80
CA LYS A 183 -19.37 4.49 -10.95
C LYS A 183 -18.94 5.16 -9.65
N TYR A 184 -19.54 4.78 -8.53
CA TYR A 184 -19.15 5.27 -7.21
C TYR A 184 -17.73 4.85 -6.80
N LEU A 185 -17.33 3.61 -7.07
CA LEU A 185 -15.96 3.15 -6.78
C LEU A 185 -14.92 3.88 -7.64
N LEU A 186 -15.22 4.12 -8.92
CA LEU A 186 -14.31 4.74 -9.88
C LEU A 186 -14.32 6.28 -9.85
N ALA A 187 -15.33 6.90 -9.21
CA ALA A 187 -15.46 8.34 -9.14
C ALA A 187 -14.34 8.98 -8.30
N PRO A 188 -13.70 10.08 -8.77
CA PRO A 188 -12.68 10.80 -7.98
C PRO A 188 -13.19 11.34 -6.64
N ASP A 189 -14.48 11.69 -6.56
CA ASP A 189 -15.22 12.10 -5.36
C ASP A 189 -15.98 10.94 -4.68
N GLY A 190 -15.80 9.72 -5.18
CA GLY A 190 -16.50 8.52 -4.77
C GLY A 190 -15.93 7.86 -3.52
N PHE A 191 -15.90 6.52 -3.52
CA PHE A 191 -15.57 5.69 -2.36
C PHE A 191 -14.24 6.09 -1.70
N PHE A 192 -13.20 6.34 -2.49
CA PHE A 192 -11.84 6.66 -2.01
C PHE A 192 -11.62 8.14 -1.65
N SER A 193 -12.60 9.01 -1.93
CA SER A 193 -12.50 10.43 -1.60
C SER A 193 -12.76 10.73 -0.13
N THR A 194 -12.12 11.76 0.41
CA THR A 194 -12.45 12.34 1.73
C THR A 194 -13.36 13.56 1.62
N VAL A 195 -13.73 13.99 0.40
CA VAL A 195 -14.57 15.17 0.16
C VAL A 195 -15.95 15.01 0.78
N HIS A 196 -16.56 13.83 0.61
CA HIS A 196 -17.84 13.50 1.19
C HIS A 196 -17.65 12.73 2.49
N ARG A 197 -18.11 13.36 3.57
CA ARG A 197 -17.94 12.86 4.92
C ARG A 197 -18.45 11.42 5.13
N PRO A 198 -19.62 11.00 4.60
CA PRO A 198 -20.07 9.61 4.72
C PRO A 198 -19.09 8.58 4.16
N ASN A 199 -18.42 8.87 3.03
CA ASN A 199 -17.41 7.97 2.45
C ASN A 199 -16.21 7.81 3.38
N LYS A 200 -15.79 8.89 4.03
CA LYS A 200 -14.69 8.84 5.01
C LYS A 200 -15.02 7.90 6.17
N TYR A 201 -16.17 8.10 6.83
CA TYR A 201 -16.60 7.24 7.95
C TYR A 201 -16.79 5.79 7.51
N LEU A 202 -17.35 5.58 6.32
CA LEU A 202 -17.53 4.25 5.76
C LEU A 202 -16.19 3.51 5.65
N ARG A 203 -15.15 4.14 5.07
CA ARG A 203 -13.83 3.52 4.90
C ARG A 203 -13.03 3.37 6.19
N GLU A 204 -12.98 4.42 7.00
CA GLU A 204 -12.04 4.51 8.12
C GLU A 204 -12.58 3.89 9.41
N GLU A 205 -13.90 3.78 9.59
CA GLU A 205 -14.50 3.31 10.84
C GLU A 205 -15.51 2.18 10.62
N LEU A 206 -16.50 2.35 9.74
CA LEU A 206 -17.65 1.44 9.65
C LEU A 206 -17.31 0.10 8.98
N ILE A 207 -16.63 0.11 7.83
CA ILE A 207 -16.18 -1.14 7.17
C ILE A 207 -15.20 -1.91 8.07
N PRO A 208 -14.19 -1.26 8.70
CA PRO A 208 -13.31 -1.95 9.64
C PRO A 208 -14.05 -2.56 10.84
N ALA A 209 -14.98 -1.82 11.45
CA ALA A 209 -15.81 -2.34 12.53
C ALA A 209 -16.66 -3.53 12.08
N PHE A 210 -17.24 -3.48 10.87
CA PHE A 210 -17.99 -4.58 10.29
C PHE A 210 -17.16 -5.86 10.17
N TYR A 211 -15.96 -5.78 9.60
CA TYR A 211 -15.06 -6.94 9.51
C TYR A 211 -14.64 -7.44 10.89
N PHE A 212 -14.40 -6.54 11.85
CA PHE A 212 -14.11 -6.92 13.23
C PHE A 212 -15.26 -7.71 13.86
N MET A 213 -16.50 -7.24 13.74
CA MET A 213 -17.67 -7.96 14.28
C MET A 213 -17.81 -9.35 13.69
N LEU A 214 -17.63 -9.48 12.36
CA LEU A 214 -17.72 -10.76 11.67
C LEU A 214 -16.64 -11.74 12.14
N ARG A 215 -15.38 -11.28 12.23
CA ARG A 215 -14.24 -12.14 12.56
C ARG A 215 -14.20 -12.53 14.03
N ARG A 216 -14.57 -11.62 14.94
CA ARG A 216 -14.69 -11.91 16.37
C ARG A 216 -15.97 -12.63 16.75
N ARG A 217 -16.86 -12.87 15.78
CA ARG A 217 -18.18 -13.51 15.99
C ARG A 217 -18.96 -12.82 17.11
N ILE A 218 -18.95 -11.49 17.10
CA ILE A 218 -19.71 -10.71 18.07
C ILE A 218 -21.21 -11.05 17.89
N PRO A 219 -21.92 -11.44 18.97
CA PRO A 219 -23.32 -11.84 18.89
C PRO A 219 -24.20 -10.73 18.31
N ASP A 220 -25.17 -11.12 17.49
CA ASP A 220 -26.08 -10.19 16.82
C ASP A 220 -26.94 -9.38 17.81
N ALA A 221 -27.26 -9.98 18.96
CA ALA A 221 -27.98 -9.35 20.07
C ALA A 221 -27.12 -8.37 20.91
N ALA A 222 -25.81 -8.29 20.67
CA ALA A 222 -24.99 -7.27 21.31
C ALA A 222 -25.38 -5.88 20.80
N THR A 223 -25.24 -4.85 21.64
CA THR A 223 -25.46 -3.47 21.23
C THR A 223 -24.13 -2.76 21.00
N MET A 224 -24.15 -1.75 20.15
CA MET A 224 -22.97 -0.94 19.84
C MET A 224 -23.32 0.52 19.68
N LYS A 225 -22.35 1.38 19.97
CA LYS A 225 -22.44 2.83 19.84
C LYS A 225 -21.16 3.38 19.25
N PHE A 226 -21.29 4.12 18.16
CA PHE A 226 -20.17 4.81 17.53
C PHE A 226 -19.87 6.15 18.23
N GLY A 227 -18.59 6.48 18.33
CA GLY A 227 -18.07 7.72 18.89
C GLY A 227 -18.01 8.89 17.90
N LEU A 228 -18.82 8.86 16.84
CA LEU A 228 -18.77 9.84 15.73
C LEU A 228 -18.56 11.29 16.25
N GLU A 229 -17.53 11.96 15.71
CA GLU A 229 -17.15 13.38 15.97
C GLU A 229 -16.56 13.74 17.34
N LYS A 230 -17.02 13.13 18.44
CA LYS A 230 -16.73 13.61 19.82
C LYS A 230 -16.42 12.50 20.83
N GLY A 231 -16.37 11.24 20.40
CA GLY A 231 -16.03 10.11 21.27
C GLY A 231 -14.54 10.03 21.55
N GLU A 232 -14.19 9.66 22.78
CA GLU A 232 -12.81 9.27 23.14
C GLU A 232 -12.42 7.90 22.55
N ILE A 233 -13.40 7.17 22.01
CA ILE A 233 -13.23 5.87 21.37
C ILE A 233 -14.20 5.72 20.20
N ASP A 234 -13.75 5.03 19.15
CA ASP A 234 -14.50 4.92 17.90
C ASP A 234 -15.76 4.05 18.04
N VAL A 235 -15.67 2.90 18.73
CA VAL A 235 -16.83 2.02 18.95
C VAL A 235 -16.84 1.46 20.38
N LYS A 236 -18.00 1.54 21.03
CA LYS A 236 -18.29 0.80 22.27
C LYS A 236 -19.27 -0.32 21.95
N ILE A 237 -19.00 -1.52 22.41
CA ILE A 237 -19.85 -2.70 22.20
C ILE A 237 -20.20 -3.27 23.57
N LYS A 238 -21.46 -3.63 23.76
CA LYS A 238 -21.98 -4.19 24.99
C LYS A 238 -22.60 -5.55 24.68
N LEU A 239 -22.01 -6.59 25.24
CA LEU A 239 -22.49 -7.95 25.08
C LEU A 239 -23.77 -8.18 25.91
N PRO A 240 -24.59 -9.20 25.58
CA PRO A 240 -25.82 -9.50 26.32
C PRO A 240 -25.61 -9.81 27.81
N ASN A 241 -24.40 -10.22 28.19
CA ASN A 241 -24.00 -10.46 29.58
C ASN A 241 -23.45 -9.20 30.28
N GLU A 242 -23.72 -8.00 29.74
CA GLU A 242 -23.29 -6.70 30.26
C GLU A 242 -21.77 -6.44 30.22
N VAL A 243 -20.97 -7.37 29.68
CA VAL A 243 -19.55 -7.14 29.43
C VAL A 243 -19.41 -6.13 28.29
N SER A 244 -18.66 -5.06 28.53
CA SER A 244 -18.34 -4.09 27.50
C SER A 244 -16.98 -4.38 26.88
N MET A 245 -16.85 -4.06 25.60
CA MET A 245 -15.59 -3.97 24.90
C MET A 245 -15.51 -2.67 24.14
N SER A 246 -14.28 -2.21 23.96
CA SER A 246 -13.96 -0.91 23.40
C SER A 246 -13.08 -1.14 22.18
N LEU A 247 -13.43 -0.55 21.04
CA LEU A 247 -12.69 -0.70 19.78
C LEU A 247 -12.26 0.68 19.31
N GLU A 248 -10.95 0.87 19.25
CA GLU A 248 -10.32 2.01 18.60
C GLU A 248 -9.83 1.59 17.22
N ILE A 249 -10.03 2.42 16.22
CA ILE A 249 -9.69 2.15 14.83
C ILE A 249 -8.65 3.19 14.37
N THR A 250 -7.70 2.72 13.57
CA THR A 250 -6.74 3.62 12.93
C THR A 250 -6.30 3.04 11.60
N SER A 251 -6.19 3.87 10.59
CA SER A 251 -5.63 3.45 9.30
C SER A 251 -4.15 3.79 9.25
N ALA A 252 -3.32 2.81 8.91
CA ALA A 252 -1.91 3.00 8.62
C ALA A 252 -1.76 3.28 7.13
N LEU A 253 -1.96 4.55 6.75
CA LEU A 253 -1.86 4.99 5.36
C LEU A 253 -0.44 5.45 5.04
N PRO A 254 0.15 5.02 3.92
CA PRO A 254 1.33 5.66 3.36
C PRO A 254 1.10 7.14 3.08
N GLU A 255 2.20 7.88 2.95
CA GLU A 255 2.13 9.29 2.62
C GLU A 255 1.55 9.49 1.22
N GLY A 256 0.63 10.43 1.06
CA GLY A 256 -0.01 10.68 -0.23
C GLY A 256 -1.04 9.63 -0.66
N ASP A 257 -1.48 8.69 0.20
CA ASP A 257 -2.51 7.68 -0.12
C ASP A 257 -3.78 8.28 -0.77
N HIS A 258 -4.27 9.39 -0.22
CA HIS A 258 -5.41 10.12 -0.77
C HIS A 258 -5.23 10.61 -2.23
N LEU A 259 -3.98 10.68 -2.72
CA LEU A 259 -3.64 11.03 -4.11
C LEU A 259 -3.52 9.78 -4.99
N LEU A 260 -3.14 8.64 -4.41
CA LEU A 260 -2.81 7.42 -5.15
C LEU A 260 -3.99 6.95 -6.01
N PHE A 261 -5.21 6.88 -5.46
CA PHE A 261 -6.37 6.44 -6.24
C PHE A 261 -6.66 7.38 -7.43
N SER A 262 -6.48 8.69 -7.23
CA SER A 262 -6.65 9.67 -8.31
C SER A 262 -5.61 9.47 -9.42
N ILE A 263 -4.41 9.02 -9.07
CA ILE A 263 -3.32 8.73 -9.99
C ILE A 263 -3.54 7.39 -10.71
N VAL A 264 -3.90 6.33 -9.99
CA VAL A 264 -4.11 4.98 -10.55
C VAL A 264 -5.22 4.98 -11.60
N ASN A 265 -6.29 5.75 -11.38
CA ASN A 265 -7.38 5.88 -12.36
C ASN A 265 -6.99 6.61 -13.66
N GLN A 266 -5.81 7.25 -13.70
CA GLN A 266 -5.25 7.86 -14.91
C GLN A 266 -4.30 6.91 -15.66
N GLY A 267 -4.05 5.70 -15.13
CA GLY A 267 -3.15 4.73 -15.73
C GLY A 267 -3.58 4.29 -17.14
N TRP A 268 -2.61 4.13 -18.03
CA TRP A 268 -2.86 3.68 -19.40
C TRP A 268 -2.87 2.15 -19.43
N GLN A 269 -4.05 1.55 -19.63
CA GLN A 269 -4.22 0.08 -19.66
C GLN A 269 -3.72 -0.66 -18.39
N GLY A 270 -3.68 0.05 -17.26
CA GLY A 270 -3.21 -0.48 -15.97
C GLY A 270 -1.74 -0.19 -15.66
N ASP A 271 -0.97 0.38 -16.60
CA ASP A 271 0.43 0.71 -16.39
C ASP A 271 0.63 2.17 -15.97
N LEU A 272 1.57 2.38 -15.04
CA LEU A 272 1.92 3.70 -14.50
C LEU A 272 3.28 4.18 -15.03
N PRO A 273 3.50 5.49 -15.21
CA PRO A 273 4.80 6.03 -15.57
C PRO A 273 5.89 5.71 -14.55
N VAL A 274 7.14 5.69 -14.99
CA VAL A 274 8.33 5.36 -14.17
C VAL A 274 8.38 6.17 -12.87
N LYS A 275 8.18 7.49 -12.95
CA LYS A 275 8.20 8.36 -11.77
C LYS A 275 7.10 8.00 -10.76
N THR A 276 5.91 7.67 -11.25
CA THR A 276 4.78 7.26 -10.42
C THR A 276 5.05 5.91 -9.75
N ARG A 277 5.62 4.94 -10.49
CA ARG A 277 6.02 3.64 -9.93
C ARG A 277 7.08 3.79 -8.84
N HIS A 278 8.01 4.74 -8.98
CA HIS A 278 9.03 5.03 -7.98
C HIS A 278 8.42 5.55 -6.66
N GLU A 279 7.48 6.49 -6.73
CA GLU A 279 6.78 6.98 -5.53
C GLU A 279 5.90 5.90 -4.90
N LEU A 280 5.27 5.04 -5.71
CA LEU A 280 4.56 3.86 -5.23
C LEU A 280 5.43 2.89 -4.47
N LYS A 281 6.63 2.60 -4.97
CA LYS A 281 7.59 1.76 -4.26
C LYS A 281 7.96 2.35 -2.90
N LYS A 282 8.25 3.65 -2.83
CA LYS A 282 8.51 4.34 -1.54
C LYS A 282 7.34 4.18 -0.57
N ALA A 283 6.10 4.30 -1.07
CA ALA A 283 4.90 4.11 -0.27
C ALA A 283 4.81 2.68 0.28
N ASN A 284 5.02 1.67 -0.57
CA ASN A 284 5.04 0.25 -0.19
C ASN A 284 6.12 -0.05 0.87
N ASP A 285 7.35 0.38 0.63
CA ASP A 285 8.49 0.17 1.55
C ASP A 285 8.27 0.84 2.92
N SER A 286 7.49 1.92 2.97
CA SER A 286 7.21 2.66 4.22
C SER A 286 6.11 2.04 5.09
N LEU A 287 5.32 1.10 4.54
CA LEU A 287 4.07 0.63 5.16
C LEU A 287 4.27 0.09 6.58
N ALA A 288 5.25 -0.79 6.77
CA ALA A 288 5.55 -1.37 8.09
C ALA A 288 5.87 -0.28 9.13
N GLY A 289 6.70 0.70 8.75
CA GLY A 289 7.04 1.84 9.59
C GLY A 289 5.82 2.72 9.92
N LYS A 290 4.90 2.92 8.97
CA LYS A 290 3.66 3.68 9.18
C LYS A 290 2.71 2.95 10.14
N VAL A 291 2.61 1.63 10.06
CA VAL A 291 1.84 0.80 11.02
C VAL A 291 2.40 0.98 12.43
N VAL A 292 3.72 0.84 12.60
CA VAL A 292 4.39 1.03 13.91
C VAL A 292 4.12 2.43 14.46
N ALA A 293 4.26 3.48 13.64
CA ALA A 293 4.03 4.85 14.05
C ALA A 293 2.56 5.12 14.42
N ALA A 294 1.60 4.55 13.69
CA ALA A 294 0.17 4.68 13.99
C ALA A 294 -0.17 4.03 15.34
N ILE A 295 0.38 2.85 15.62
CA ILE A 295 0.20 2.16 16.90
C ILE A 295 0.83 2.97 18.05
N ALA A 296 2.09 3.40 17.90
CA ALA A 296 2.79 4.18 18.92
C ALA A 296 2.03 5.46 19.28
N LYS A 297 1.54 6.21 18.29
CA LYS A 297 0.74 7.42 18.50
C LYS A 297 -0.55 7.15 19.28
N LYS A 298 -1.17 5.99 19.11
CA LYS A 298 -2.35 5.61 19.90
C LYS A 298 -1.93 5.17 21.31
N GLN A 299 -0.81 4.48 21.48
CA GLN A 299 -0.30 4.10 22.80
C GLN A 299 0.06 5.29 23.71
N GLU A 300 0.36 6.46 23.15
CA GLU A 300 0.57 7.70 23.92
C GLU A 300 -0.68 8.22 24.66
N LYS A 301 -1.87 7.77 24.24
CA LYS A 301 -3.14 8.16 24.86
C LYS A 301 -3.58 7.14 25.91
N THR A 302 -4.45 7.58 26.82
CA THR A 302 -5.09 6.71 27.81
C THR A 302 -6.41 6.18 27.26
N TYR A 303 -6.56 4.86 27.26
CA TYR A 303 -7.78 4.18 26.85
C TYR A 303 -8.36 3.32 28.00
N PRO A 304 -9.64 2.94 27.93
CA PRO A 304 -10.22 1.94 28.82
C PRO A 304 -9.41 0.63 28.80
N ALA A 305 -9.32 -0.05 29.95
CA ALA A 305 -8.50 -1.27 30.09
C ALA A 305 -8.94 -2.43 29.17
N ASN A 306 -10.18 -2.40 28.67
CA ASN A 306 -10.76 -3.38 27.75
C ASN A 306 -10.76 -2.90 26.28
N ALA A 307 -9.93 -1.90 25.95
CA ALA A 307 -9.84 -1.38 24.60
C ALA A 307 -8.93 -2.24 23.71
N THR A 308 -9.45 -2.64 22.56
CA THR A 308 -8.70 -3.24 21.44
C THR A 308 -8.39 -2.15 20.41
N LEU A 309 -7.16 -2.11 19.92
CA LEU A 309 -6.78 -1.29 18.77
C LEU A 309 -6.85 -2.13 17.49
N LEU A 310 -7.64 -1.67 16.52
CA LEU A 310 -7.71 -2.20 15.17
C LEU A 310 -6.95 -1.29 14.20
N VAL A 311 -5.84 -1.80 13.68
CA VAL A 311 -5.04 -1.10 12.67
C VAL A 311 -5.44 -1.59 11.29
N VAL A 312 -5.99 -0.71 10.47
CA VAL A 312 -6.37 -1.01 9.09
C VAL A 312 -5.14 -0.86 8.21
N ILE A 313 -4.82 -1.95 7.50
CA ILE A 313 -3.75 -2.01 6.51
C ILE A 313 -4.43 -2.07 5.14
N PRO A 314 -4.27 -1.03 4.30
CA PRO A 314 -4.96 -1.00 3.02
C PRO A 314 -4.41 -2.08 2.09
N PRO A 315 -5.29 -2.92 1.49
CA PRO A 315 -4.86 -3.99 0.59
C PRO A 315 -4.17 -3.46 -0.68
N GLU A 316 -4.35 -2.20 -1.04
CA GLU A 316 -3.73 -1.55 -2.20
C GLU A 316 -2.20 -1.50 -2.11
N TYR A 317 -1.65 -1.58 -0.89
CA TYR A 317 -0.21 -1.59 -0.63
C TYR A 317 0.34 -3.00 -0.35
N LEU A 318 -0.47 -4.02 -0.61
CA LEU A 318 -0.10 -5.41 -0.44
C LEU A 318 -0.29 -6.11 -1.78
N TYR A 319 0.83 -6.44 -2.43
CA TYR A 319 0.89 -7.19 -3.69
C TYR A 319 -0.12 -8.33 -3.71
N GLN A 320 -1.21 -8.13 -4.47
CA GLN A 320 -2.35 -9.04 -4.61
C GLN A 320 -2.95 -9.62 -3.31
N GLY A 321 -2.65 -9.00 -2.16
CA GLY A 321 -2.99 -9.54 -0.84
C GLY A 321 -2.27 -10.86 -0.49
N GLU A 322 -1.10 -11.13 -1.06
CA GLU A 322 -0.30 -12.33 -0.80
C GLU A 322 0.07 -12.45 0.69
N GLU A 323 -0.25 -13.60 1.29
CA GLU A 323 -0.14 -13.80 2.73
C GLU A 323 1.31 -13.77 3.23
N TYR A 324 2.28 -14.23 2.44
CA TYR A 324 3.69 -14.28 2.87
C TYR A 324 4.29 -12.87 3.00
N ILE A 325 3.97 -11.95 2.09
CA ILE A 325 4.36 -10.53 2.14
C ILE A 325 3.75 -9.86 3.37
N LEU A 326 2.45 -10.09 3.59
CA LEU A 326 1.75 -9.56 4.74
C LEU A 326 2.34 -10.07 6.05
N ASN A 327 2.64 -11.37 6.13
CA ASN A 327 3.22 -11.98 7.33
C ASN A 327 4.59 -11.38 7.64
N GLU A 328 5.43 -11.14 6.62
CA GLU A 328 6.74 -10.54 6.83
C GLU A 328 6.65 -9.08 7.28
N MET A 329 5.74 -8.30 6.68
CA MET A 329 5.43 -6.94 7.16
C MET A 329 4.94 -6.95 8.62
N LEU A 330 4.05 -7.88 9.00
CA LEU A 330 3.59 -8.02 10.38
C LEU A 330 4.70 -8.46 11.33
N ASN A 331 5.66 -9.29 10.90
CA ASN A 331 6.81 -9.68 11.71
C ASN A 331 7.68 -8.45 12.06
N GLU A 332 7.90 -7.56 11.11
CA GLU A 332 8.60 -6.29 11.34
C GLU A 332 7.81 -5.34 12.26
N VAL A 333 6.49 -5.27 12.10
CA VAL A 333 5.66 -4.50 13.04
C VAL A 333 5.81 -5.05 14.46
N ARG A 334 5.70 -6.37 14.64
CA ARG A 334 5.82 -7.04 15.95
C ARG A 334 7.20 -6.83 16.57
N SER A 335 8.27 -6.95 15.79
CA SER A 335 9.65 -6.81 16.28
C SER A 335 9.97 -5.40 16.79
N ARG A 336 9.24 -4.38 16.31
CA ARG A 336 9.44 -2.97 16.70
C ARG A 336 8.52 -2.47 17.79
N LEU A 337 7.49 -3.24 18.16
CA LEU A 337 6.55 -2.87 19.22
C LEU A 337 6.89 -3.45 20.59
N SER A 338 7.96 -4.25 20.69
CA SER A 338 8.23 -5.15 21.82
C SER A 338 8.58 -4.49 23.17
N GLU A 339 8.69 -3.16 23.27
CA GLU A 339 9.21 -2.51 24.49
C GLU A 339 8.35 -1.34 25.03
N GLY A 340 7.09 -1.21 24.59
CA GLY A 340 6.23 -0.07 24.92
C GLY A 340 5.22 -0.25 26.06
N LYS A 341 4.73 0.89 26.58
CA LYS A 341 3.57 0.98 27.49
C LYS A 341 2.31 0.45 26.78
N ARG A 342 1.60 -0.49 27.40
CA ARG A 342 0.40 -1.12 26.80
C ARG A 342 -0.86 -0.38 27.23
N SER A 343 -1.36 0.51 26.37
CA SER A 343 -2.63 1.23 26.58
C SER A 343 -3.86 0.45 26.08
N PHE A 344 -3.64 -0.65 25.36
CA PHE A 344 -4.68 -1.52 24.82
C PHE A 344 -4.51 -2.94 25.36
N CYS A 345 -5.61 -3.67 25.54
CA CYS A 345 -5.56 -5.08 25.92
C CYS A 345 -5.10 -5.98 24.76
N GLU A 346 -5.29 -5.52 23.52
CA GLU A 346 -4.93 -6.22 22.30
C GLU A 346 -4.73 -5.21 21.17
N VAL A 347 -3.77 -5.48 20.28
CA VAL A 347 -3.61 -4.79 19.00
C VAL A 347 -3.75 -5.81 17.88
N VAL A 348 -4.65 -5.53 16.94
CA VAL A 348 -4.87 -6.37 15.77
C VAL A 348 -4.77 -5.57 14.48
N ALA A 349 -4.34 -6.24 13.41
CA ALA A 349 -4.31 -5.68 12.06
C ALA A 349 -5.46 -6.24 11.23
N LEU A 350 -6.20 -5.37 10.55
CA LEU A 350 -7.18 -5.72 9.53
C LEU A 350 -6.57 -5.54 8.15
N CYS A 351 -6.50 -6.63 7.38
CA CYS A 351 -6.00 -6.63 6.02
C CYS A 351 -6.86 -7.57 5.15
N ASN A 352 -7.35 -7.08 4.00
CA ASN A 352 -8.16 -7.87 3.06
C ASN A 352 -9.30 -8.66 3.74
N GLY A 353 -10.00 -8.01 4.67
CA GLY A 353 -11.09 -8.61 5.46
C GLY A 353 -10.66 -9.69 6.46
N LYS A 354 -9.36 -9.93 6.66
CA LYS A 354 -8.78 -10.86 7.65
C LYS A 354 -8.17 -10.09 8.83
N ILE A 355 -8.21 -10.69 10.02
CA ILE A 355 -7.65 -10.11 11.25
C ILE A 355 -6.43 -10.91 11.68
N TYR A 356 -5.35 -10.19 12.00
CA TYR A 356 -4.08 -10.74 12.45
C TYR A 356 -3.71 -10.15 13.80
N THR A 357 -3.28 -10.98 14.74
CA THR A 357 -2.79 -10.51 16.03
C THR A 357 -1.41 -9.87 15.87
N VAL A 358 -1.27 -8.65 16.39
CA VAL A 358 0.01 -7.93 16.47
C VAL A 358 0.57 -8.04 17.89
N PHE A 359 -0.24 -7.74 18.89
CA PHE A 359 0.11 -7.79 20.31
C PHE A 359 -1.09 -8.24 21.14
#